data_AF-A0A958AZV2-F1
#
_entry.id   AF-A0A958AZV2-F1
#
_cell.length_a   1.000
_cell.length_b   1.000
_cell.length_c   1.000
_cell.angle_alpha   90.00
_cell.angle_beta   90.00
_cell.angle_gamma   90.00
#
_symmetry.space_group_name_H-M   'P 1'
#
loop_
_entity.id
_entity.type
_entity.pdbx_description
1 polymer ?
#
loop_
_entity_poly.entity_id
_entity_poly.type
_entity_poly.pdbx_seq_one_letter_code
_entity_poly.pdbx_strand_id
1 'polypeptide(L)'
;MSEEELAVFDLIRPPVGQLTKQERETVKAVARELLETLKREQLVLDWRKYQRSRAAVRLTIERTLDQLPPSYTIDVWQTTCDTVYQHIYDKYYGAGRSVYALAA
;
A
#
# COMPACT_ATOMS: atom_id res chain seq x y z
N MET A 1 10.28 4.30 -10.59
CA MET A 1 9.09 3.75 -9.93
C MET A 1 8.08 3.43 -11.01
N SER A 2 7.37 2.31 -10.90
CA SER A 2 6.23 2.02 -11.77
C SER A 2 5.03 2.90 -11.42
N GLU A 3 4.02 2.95 -12.30
CA GLU A 3 2.76 3.68 -12.05
C GLU A 3 2.06 3.19 -10.78
N GLU A 4 2.13 1.89 -10.49
CA GLU A 4 1.63 1.27 -9.26
C GLU A 4 2.32 1.80 -8.00
N GLU A 5 3.65 1.84 -8.04
CA GLU A 5 4.46 2.32 -6.93
C GLU A 5 4.21 3.82 -6.68
N LEU A 6 4.02 4.60 -7.74
CA LEU A 6 3.66 6.01 -7.63
C LEU A 6 2.27 6.20 -7.02
N ALA A 7 1.29 5.39 -7.43
CA ALA A 7 -0.04 5.44 -6.85
C ALA A 7 -0.03 5.15 -5.35
N VAL A 8 0.67 4.08 -4.92
CA VAL A 8 0.79 3.77 -3.49
C VAL A 8 1.59 4.84 -2.74
N PHE A 9 2.67 5.35 -3.33
CA PHE A 9 3.44 6.46 -2.74
C PHE A 9 2.56 7.71 -2.53
N ASP A 10 1.73 8.07 -3.51
CA ASP A 10 0.85 9.24 -3.43
C ASP A 10 -0.25 9.07 -2.38
N LEU A 11 -0.74 7.84 -2.17
CA LEU A 11 -1.72 7.54 -1.11
C LEU A 11 -1.10 7.62 0.30
N ILE A 12 0.17 7.26 0.42
CA ILE A 12 0.90 7.31 1.68
C ILE A 12 1.43 8.71 1.97
N ARG A 13 1.56 9.57 0.95
CA ARG A 13 2.10 10.92 1.12
C ARG A 13 1.21 11.75 2.07
N PRO A 14 1.78 12.46 3.06
CA PRO A 14 0.99 13.27 3.97
C PRO A 14 0.30 14.40 3.21
N PRO A 15 -0.96 14.74 3.55
CA PRO A 15 -1.68 15.83 2.89
C PRO A 15 -1.10 17.22 3.22
N VAL A 16 -0.42 17.35 4.38
CA VAL A 16 0.11 18.63 4.86
C VAL A 16 1.54 18.42 5.36
N GLY A 17 2.52 18.88 4.58
CA GLY A 17 3.95 18.84 4.94
C GLY A 17 4.86 18.43 3.80
N GLN A 18 6.05 19.03 3.74
CA GLN A 18 7.12 18.53 2.89
C GLN A 18 7.84 17.42 3.65
N LEU A 19 7.67 16.16 3.20
CA LEU A 19 8.58 15.09 3.59
C LEU A 19 10.00 15.56 3.29
N THR A 20 10.90 15.42 4.26
CA THR A 20 12.32 15.63 4.02
C THR A 20 12.81 14.65 2.95
N LYS A 21 13.97 14.94 2.35
CA LYS A 21 14.56 14.05 1.34
C LYS A 21 14.76 12.63 1.90
N GLN A 22 15.12 12.49 3.17
CA GLN A 22 15.30 11.20 3.83
C GLN A 22 13.97 10.48 4.04
N GLU A 23 12.97 11.15 4.61
CA GLU A 23 11.64 10.57 4.82
C GLU A 23 11.00 10.15 3.49
N ARG A 24 11.20 10.92 2.43
CA ARG A 24 10.69 10.58 1.11
C ARG A 24 11.28 9.27 0.58
N GLU A 25 12.57 9.04 0.77
CA GLU A 25 13.19 7.76 0.37
C GLU A 25 12.68 6.59 1.23
N THR A 26 12.48 6.80 2.54
CA THR A 26 11.83 5.82 3.41
C THR A 26 10.42 5.49 2.94
N VAL A 27 9.58 6.49 2.68
CA VAL A 27 8.20 6.30 2.20
C VAL A 27 8.17 5.55 0.86
N LYS A 28 9.08 5.85 -0.06
CA LYS A 28 9.20 5.10 -1.32
C LYS A 28 9.58 3.63 -1.09
N ALA A 29 10.53 3.38 -0.19
CA ALA A 29 10.94 2.01 0.15
C ALA A 29 9.78 1.22 0.76
N VAL A 30 9.06 1.82 1.71
CA VAL A 30 7.86 1.25 2.34
C VAL A 30 6.76 0.96 1.30
N ALA A 31 6.48 1.91 0.40
CA ALA A 31 5.48 1.73 -0.66
C ALA A 31 5.82 0.54 -1.58
N ARG A 32 7.11 0.41 -1.94
CA ARG A 32 7.60 -0.69 -2.76
C ARG A 32 7.51 -2.04 -2.03
N GLU A 33 8.00 -2.10 -0.79
CA GLU A 33 7.95 -3.31 0.04
C GLU A 33 6.52 -3.80 0.25
N LEU A 34 5.59 -2.87 0.47
CA LEU A 34 4.17 -3.17 0.62
C LEU A 34 3.62 -3.87 -0.62
N LEU A 35 3.83 -3.27 -1.80
CA LEU A 35 3.35 -3.83 -3.06
C LEU A 35 3.98 -5.18 -3.39
N GLU A 36 5.29 -5.32 -3.21
CA GLU A 36 6.00 -6.58 -3.45
C GLU A 36 5.48 -7.68 -2.51
N THR A 37 5.26 -7.38 -1.23
CA THR A 37 4.75 -8.35 -0.24
C THR A 37 3.30 -8.73 -0.52
N LEU A 38 2.44 -7.75 -0.81
CA LEU A 38 1.05 -8.00 -1.15
C LEU A 38 0.94 -8.86 -2.42
N LYS A 39 1.67 -8.53 -3.49
CA LYS A 39 1.65 -9.31 -4.74
C LYS A 39 2.18 -10.73 -4.57
N ARG A 40 3.24 -10.90 -3.78
CA ARG A 40 3.87 -12.20 -3.55
C ARG A 40 3.00 -13.13 -2.72
N GLU A 41 2.36 -12.61 -1.66
CA GLU A 41 1.79 -13.46 -0.61
C GLU A 41 0.27 -13.33 -0.46
N GLN A 42 -0.30 -12.15 -0.70
CA GLN A 42 -1.65 -11.83 -0.25
C GLN A 42 -2.66 -11.66 -1.41
N LEU A 43 -2.22 -11.15 -2.55
CA LEU A 43 -3.05 -10.91 -3.76
C LEU A 43 -3.17 -12.18 -4.63
N VAL A 44 -3.37 -13.31 -3.96
CA VAL A 44 -3.64 -14.60 -4.58
C VAL A 44 -5.06 -14.64 -5.17
N LEU A 45 -5.39 -15.69 -5.92
CA LEU A 45 -6.69 -15.86 -6.57
C LEU A 45 -7.83 -15.78 -5.54
N ASP A 46 -8.89 -15.04 -5.85
CA ASP A 46 -10.07 -14.82 -4.99
C ASP A 46 -9.81 -14.26 -3.58
N TRP A 47 -8.68 -13.59 -3.32
CA TRP A 47 -8.38 -13.04 -1.98
C TRP A 47 -9.49 -12.13 -1.42
N ARG A 48 -10.24 -11.42 -2.28
CA ARG A 48 -11.36 -10.55 -1.87
C ARG A 48 -12.60 -11.31 -1.40
N LYS A 49 -12.74 -12.58 -1.82
CA LYS A 49 -13.86 -13.46 -1.47
C LYS A 49 -13.76 -13.98 -0.04
N TYR A 50 -12.54 -14.18 0.45
CA TYR A 50 -12.30 -14.78 1.76
C TYR A 50 -11.94 -13.71 2.81
N GLN A 51 -12.70 -13.69 3.91
CA GLN A 51 -12.48 -12.74 5.00
C GLN A 51 -11.09 -12.88 5.64
N ARG A 52 -10.55 -14.11 5.71
CA ARG A 52 -9.18 -14.37 6.21
C ARG A 52 -8.12 -13.70 5.33
N SER A 53 -8.25 -13.79 4.02
CA SER A 53 -7.31 -13.18 3.06
C SER A 53 -7.40 -11.66 3.09
N ARG A 54 -8.61 -11.10 3.19
CA ARG A 54 -8.81 -9.66 3.40
C ARG A 54 -8.16 -9.16 4.70
N ALA A 55 -8.33 -9.90 5.79
CA ALA A 55 -7.72 -9.56 7.08
C ALA A 55 -6.19 -9.63 6.99
N ALA A 56 -5.65 -10.64 6.30
CA ALA A 56 -4.21 -10.77 6.09
C ALA A 56 -3.63 -9.61 5.26
N VAL A 57 -4.30 -9.19 4.18
CA VAL A 57 -3.94 -7.99 3.41
C VAL A 57 -3.89 -6.75 4.30
N ARG A 58 -4.93 -6.53 5.12
CA ARG A 58 -5.00 -5.37 6.01
C ARG A 58 -3.89 -5.37 7.06
N LEU A 59 -3.62 -6.54 7.66
CA LEU A 59 -2.49 -6.71 8.60
C LEU A 59 -1.14 -6.47 7.93
N THR A 60 -0.94 -6.91 6.70
CA THR A 60 0.30 -6.62 5.94
C THR A 60 0.45 -5.12 5.71
N ILE A 61 -0.63 -4.43 5.32
CA ILE A 61 -0.64 -2.97 5.13
C ILE A 61 -0.24 -2.25 6.42
N GLU A 62 -0.90 -2.58 7.54
CA GLU A 62 -0.61 -1.98 8.85
C GLU A 62 0.85 -2.23 9.26
N ARG A 63 1.33 -3.47 9.18
CA ARG A 63 2.71 -3.84 9.55
C ARG A 63 3.78 -3.16 8.70
N THR A 64 3.51 -2.93 7.42
CA THR A 64 4.47 -2.25 6.54
C THR A 64 4.43 -0.73 6.78
N LEU A 65 3.24 -0.16 6.99
CA LEU A 65 3.08 1.27 7.28
C LEU A 65 3.59 1.65 8.69
N ASP A 66 3.74 0.71 9.62
CA ASP A 66 4.45 0.94 10.89
C ASP A 66 5.91 1.36 10.72
N GLN A 67 6.52 1.13 9.55
CA GLN A 67 7.87 1.59 9.22
C GLN A 67 7.92 3.05 8.79
N LEU A 68 6.78 3.73 8.70
CA LEU A 68 6.72 5.14 8.33
C LEU A 68 7.41 6.02 9.38
N PRO A 69 7.97 7.16 8.93
CA PRO A 69 8.63 8.08 9.84
C PRO A 69 7.65 8.63 10.89
N PRO A 70 8.17 9.04 12.07
CA PRO A 70 7.35 9.54 13.19
C PRO A 70 6.58 10.83 12.88
N SER A 71 6.82 11.46 11.72
CA SER A 71 5.99 12.52 11.15
C SER A 71 4.53 12.10 10.92
N TYR A 72 4.25 10.81 10.83
CA TYR A 72 2.89 10.27 10.71
C TYR A 72 2.27 10.11 12.09
N THR A 73 1.32 10.98 12.43
CA THR A 73 0.51 10.80 13.64
C THR A 73 -0.39 9.57 13.50
N ILE A 74 -0.88 9.05 14.62
CA ILE A 74 -1.74 7.86 14.66
C ILE A 74 -2.97 8.04 13.76
N ASP A 75 -3.60 9.22 13.77
CA ASP A 75 -4.77 9.51 12.92
C ASP A 75 -4.44 9.49 11.42
N VAL A 76 -3.29 10.05 11.04
CA VAL A 76 -2.82 10.05 9.65
C VAL A 76 -2.45 8.64 9.22
N TRP A 77 -1.78 7.88 10.09
CA TRP A 77 -1.43 6.48 9.85
C TRP A 77 -2.69 5.63 9.63
N GLN A 78 -3.70 5.72 10.50
CA GLN A 78 -4.95 4.95 10.37
C GLN A 78 -5.67 5.27 9.06
N THR A 79 -5.82 6.57 8.74
CA THR A 79 -6.45 7.02 7.50
C THR A 79 -5.68 6.54 6.27
N THR A 80 -4.35 6.52 6.36
CA THR A 80 -3.46 6.03 5.30
C THR A 80 -3.65 4.53 5.09
N CYS A 81 -3.66 3.73 6.17
CA CYS A 81 -3.92 2.29 6.12
C CYS A 81 -5.25 1.98 5.42
N ASP A 82 -6.32 2.69 5.79
CA ASP A 82 -7.64 2.52 5.16
C ASP A 82 -7.63 2.91 3.67
N THR A 83 -7.03 4.04 3.34
CA THR A 83 -6.94 4.55 1.97
C THR A 83 -6.16 3.60 1.06
N VAL A 84 -5.02 3.11 1.55
CA VAL A 84 -4.19 2.13 0.85
C VAL A 84 -4.96 0.81 0.69
N TYR A 85 -5.61 0.32 1.74
CA TYR A 85 -6.43 -0.89 1.66
C TYR A 85 -7.55 -0.78 0.62
N GLN A 86 -8.27 0.34 0.60
CA GLN A 86 -9.32 0.59 -0.40
C GLN A 86 -8.75 0.60 -1.82
N HIS A 87 -7.64 1.30 -2.04
CA HIS A 87 -6.97 1.29 -3.33
C HIS A 87 -6.57 -0.12 -3.77
N ILE A 88 -5.98 -0.92 -2.86
CA ILE A 88 -5.61 -2.30 -3.17
C ILE A 88 -6.85 -3.14 -3.51
N TYR A 89 -7.92 -3.00 -2.72
CA TYR A 89 -9.17 -3.73 -2.94
C TYR A 89 -9.82 -3.41 -4.30
N ASP A 90 -9.78 -2.14 -4.71
CA ASP A 90 -10.37 -1.68 -5.97
C ASP A 90 -9.48 -1.99 -7.18
N LYS A 91 -8.16 -1.78 -7.07
CA LYS A 91 -7.24 -1.86 -8.20
C LYS A 91 -6.64 -3.25 -8.42
N TYR A 92 -6.65 -4.14 -7.43
CA TYR A 92 -6.07 -5.48 -7.52
C TYR A 92 -7.14 -6.56 -7.41
N TYR A 93 -7.45 -7.18 -8.55
CA TYR A 93 -8.50 -8.18 -8.65
C TYR A 93 -8.04 -9.59 -8.21
N GLY A 94 -6.72 -9.80 -8.13
CA GLY A 94 -6.06 -11.07 -7.80
C GLY A 94 -5.51 -11.78 -9.04
N ALA A 95 -4.62 -12.76 -8.83
CA ALA A 95 -4.05 -13.59 -9.91
C ALA A 95 -3.36 -12.81 -11.05
N GLY A 96 -2.58 -11.79 -10.69
CA GLY A 96 -1.87 -10.94 -11.67
C GLY A 96 -2.76 -9.95 -12.43
N ARG A 97 -4.08 -9.92 -12.16
CA ARG A 97 -4.99 -8.92 -12.74
C ARG A 97 -5.05 -7.69 -11.82
N SER A 98 -4.34 -6.64 -12.21
CA SER A 98 -4.52 -5.28 -11.68
C SER A 98 -4.88 -4.34 -12.82
N VAL A 99 -5.42 -3.15 -12.52
CA VAL A 99 -5.62 -2.10 -13.54
C VAL A 99 -4.31 -1.70 -14.24
N TYR A 100 -3.17 -2.04 -13.63
CA TYR A 100 -1.84 -1.74 -14.12
C TYR A 100 -1.24 -2.88 -14.96
N ALA A 101 -1.85 -4.07 -14.96
CA ALA A 101 -1.43 -5.20 -15.79
C ALA A 101 -1.69 -4.96 -17.29
N LEU A 102 -2.51 -3.95 -17.64
CA LEU A 102 -2.78 -3.53 -19.02
C LEU A 102 -1.81 -2.45 -19.54
N ALA A 103 -0.95 -1.91 -18.67
CA ALA A 103 -0.02 -0.82 -19.01
C ALA A 103 1.45 -1.29 -19.18
N ALA A 104 1.68 -2.61 -19.23
CA ALA A 104 3.00 -3.22 -19.43
C ALA A 104 3.19 -3.72 -20.86
#